data_AF-A0A7C1T679-F1
#
_entry.id   AF-A0A7C1T679-F1
#
_cell.length_a   1.000
_cell.length_b   1.000
_cell.length_c   1.000
_cell.angle_alpha   90.00
_cell.angle_beta   90.00
_cell.angle_gamma   90.00
#
_symmetry.space_group_name_H-M   'P 1'
#
loop_
_entity.id
_entity.type
_entity.pdbx_description
1 polymer ?
#
loop_
_entity_poly.entity_id
_entity_poly.type
_entity_poly.pdbx_seq_one_letter_code
_entity_poly.pdbx_strand_id
1 'polypeptide(L)'
;FIYGGCVSPLDMKTTVFAYGSPEWRIADVALSQLSLHYDLPVFGTAGATDSKVIDAQAGAEWAYSLICSALAGVNIIHDVGYMESGLTGSLEALSICDEIIGIVKKTKSGFEISEETLALDTIKRVGPAGHFMEEEETLNRFLSDVWYPSLFERDRYERWESRGCKDVLQRARERVKELLG
;
A
#
# COMPACT_ATOMS: atom_id res chain seq x y z
N PHE A 1 2.70 -27.46 -4.61
CA PHE A 1 4.01 -26.81 -4.45
C PHE A 1 3.82 -25.30 -4.51
N ILE A 2 4.66 -24.52 -3.84
CA ILE A 2 4.68 -23.06 -3.91
C ILE A 2 6.05 -22.65 -4.44
N TYR A 3 6.06 -21.87 -5.51
CA TYR A 3 7.27 -21.31 -6.10
C TYR A 3 7.78 -20.17 -5.21
N GLY A 4 9.08 -20.10 -4.94
CA GLY A 4 9.61 -19.07 -4.06
C GLY A 4 11.12 -18.98 -4.15
N GLY A 5 11.64 -17.78 -3.87
CA GLY A 5 13.06 -17.51 -3.87
C GLY A 5 13.33 -16.16 -3.23
N CYS A 6 14.50 -16.01 -2.63
CA CYS A 6 15.01 -14.75 -2.11
C CYS A 6 16.35 -14.51 -2.78
N VAL A 7 16.38 -13.57 -3.74
CA VAL A 7 17.54 -13.36 -4.61
C VAL A 7 17.85 -11.87 -4.63
N SER A 8 18.94 -11.49 -3.97
CA SER A 8 19.50 -10.14 -4.03
C SER A 8 21.01 -10.20 -3.86
N PRO A 9 21.78 -9.28 -4.47
CA PRO A 9 23.17 -9.10 -4.09
C PRO A 9 23.31 -8.72 -2.61
N LEU A 10 24.41 -9.14 -2.00
CA LEU A 10 24.83 -8.64 -0.69
C LEU A 10 25.35 -7.20 -0.85
N ASP A 11 24.92 -6.27 0.01
CA ASP A 11 25.51 -4.93 0.04
C ASP A 11 26.98 -5.03 0.48
N MET A 12 27.91 -4.71 -0.42
CA MET A 12 29.34 -4.92 -0.17
C MET A 12 29.93 -3.93 0.85
N LYS A 13 29.26 -2.81 1.12
CA LYS A 13 29.74 -1.80 2.07
C LYS A 13 29.35 -2.14 3.50
N THR A 14 28.17 -2.71 3.68
CA THR A 14 27.55 -2.96 4.99
C THR A 14 27.43 -4.44 5.32
N THR A 15 27.62 -5.32 4.33
CA THR A 15 27.42 -6.78 4.43
C THR A 15 26.00 -7.17 4.83
N VAL A 16 25.03 -6.29 4.54
CA VAL A 16 23.62 -6.50 4.84
C VAL A 16 22.88 -6.96 3.58
N PHE A 17 21.88 -7.81 3.76
CA PHE A 17 20.90 -8.09 2.73
C PHE A 17 19.89 -6.92 2.69
N ALA A 18 20.02 -6.02 1.71
CA ALA A 18 19.23 -4.80 1.66
C ALA A 18 17.79 -5.09 1.18
N TYR A 19 16.81 -4.98 2.08
CA TYR A 19 15.40 -5.20 1.79
C TYR A 19 14.81 -4.12 0.88
N GLY A 20 15.28 -2.87 1.02
CA GLY A 20 14.86 -1.73 0.21
C GLY A 20 15.50 -1.71 -1.19
N SER A 21 16.40 -2.66 -1.50
CA SER A 21 17.15 -2.65 -2.76
C SER A 21 16.27 -2.92 -3.99
N PRO A 22 16.48 -2.17 -5.09
CA PRO A 22 15.76 -2.42 -6.33
C PRO A 22 16.13 -3.76 -6.97
N GLU A 23 17.36 -4.25 -6.78
CA GLU A 23 17.82 -5.54 -7.31
C GLU A 23 16.97 -6.68 -6.78
N TRP A 24 16.63 -6.66 -5.49
CA TRP A 24 15.75 -7.67 -4.92
C TRP A 24 14.33 -7.58 -5.48
N ARG A 25 13.78 -6.37 -5.65
CA ARG A 25 12.44 -6.20 -6.24
C ARG A 25 12.38 -6.68 -7.68
N ILE A 26 13.40 -6.41 -8.49
CA ILE A 26 13.49 -6.90 -9.88
C ILE A 26 13.50 -8.43 -9.89
N ALA A 27 14.27 -9.05 -8.99
CA ALA A 27 14.32 -10.50 -8.87
C ALA A 27 12.96 -11.09 -8.45
N ASP A 28 12.27 -10.50 -7.48
CA ASP A 28 10.94 -10.93 -7.04
C ASP A 28 9.91 -10.85 -8.19
N VAL A 29 9.93 -9.79 -8.99
CA VAL A 29 9.07 -9.66 -10.17
C VAL A 29 9.38 -10.75 -11.19
N ALA A 30 10.66 -11.03 -11.47
CA ALA A 30 11.07 -12.09 -12.39
C ALA A 30 10.64 -13.48 -11.90
N LEU A 31 10.79 -13.74 -10.59
CA LEU A 31 10.32 -14.98 -9.96
C LEU A 31 8.81 -15.13 -10.07
N SER A 32 8.05 -14.06 -9.89
CA SER A 32 6.59 -14.08 -10.10
C SER A 32 6.24 -14.43 -11.54
N GLN A 33 6.92 -13.85 -12.53
CA GLN A 33 6.68 -14.17 -13.94
C GLN A 33 7.02 -15.63 -14.29
N LEU A 34 8.09 -16.17 -13.72
CA LEU A 34 8.43 -17.58 -13.87
C LEU A 34 7.37 -18.48 -13.23
N SER A 35 6.85 -18.11 -12.06
CA SER A 35 5.78 -18.88 -11.39
C SER A 35 4.52 -18.99 -12.25
N LEU A 36 4.15 -17.89 -12.94
CA LEU A 36 3.04 -17.87 -13.89
C LEU A 36 3.31 -18.78 -15.10
N HIS A 37 4.54 -18.82 -15.59
CA HIS A 37 4.92 -19.72 -16.68
C HIS A 37 4.80 -21.20 -16.28
N TYR A 38 5.10 -21.53 -15.02
CA TYR A 38 5.02 -22.90 -14.49
C TYR A 38 3.66 -23.26 -13.88
N ASP A 39 2.66 -22.36 -13.93
CA ASP A 39 1.35 -22.53 -13.31
C ASP A 39 1.42 -22.92 -11.83
N LEU A 40 2.29 -22.23 -11.08
CA LEU A 40 2.47 -22.43 -9.65
C LEU A 40 2.20 -21.13 -8.87
N PRO A 41 1.58 -21.21 -7.68
CA PRO A 41 1.49 -20.04 -6.82
C PRO A 41 2.88 -19.62 -6.35
N VAL A 42 3.10 -18.31 -6.21
CA VAL A 42 4.36 -17.74 -5.74
C VAL A 42 4.27 -17.17 -4.32
N PHE A 43 5.31 -17.47 -3.55
CA PHE A 43 5.63 -16.85 -2.28
C PHE A 43 6.69 -15.77 -2.53
N GLY A 44 6.34 -14.53 -2.25
CA GLY A 44 7.23 -13.37 -2.38
C GLY A 44 7.24 -12.52 -1.11
N THR A 45 7.99 -11.42 -1.17
CA THR A 45 8.18 -10.52 -0.03
C THR A 45 7.69 -9.13 -0.38
N ALA A 46 7.22 -8.36 0.60
CA ALA A 46 7.00 -6.92 0.50
C ALA A 46 6.64 -6.33 1.87
N GLY A 47 6.59 -5.00 1.94
CA GLY A 47 6.21 -4.29 3.17
C GLY A 47 7.33 -4.30 4.21
N ALA A 48 8.58 -4.37 3.75
CA ALA A 48 9.76 -4.36 4.59
C ALA A 48 10.68 -3.18 4.27
N THR A 49 11.51 -2.79 5.24
CA THR A 49 12.44 -1.66 5.12
C THR A 49 13.79 -1.94 5.78
N ASP A 50 14.84 -1.31 5.26
CA ASP A 50 16.16 -1.24 5.89
C ASP A 50 16.28 -0.13 6.94
N SER A 51 15.26 0.75 7.05
CA SER A 51 15.23 1.81 8.04
C SER A 51 15.13 1.25 9.46
N LYS A 52 15.79 1.93 10.39
CA LYS A 52 15.83 1.57 11.83
C LYS A 52 14.72 2.26 12.61
N VAL A 53 14.03 3.21 11.97
CA VAL A 53 12.97 4.03 12.56
C VAL A 53 11.83 4.18 11.56
N ILE A 54 10.65 4.52 12.05
CA ILE A 54 9.49 4.77 11.19
C ILE A 54 9.59 6.20 10.66
N ASP A 55 10.12 6.34 9.46
CA ASP A 55 10.41 7.61 8.81
C ASP A 55 10.05 7.61 7.32
N ALA A 56 10.51 8.62 6.58
CA ALA A 56 10.26 8.74 5.15
C ALA A 56 10.89 7.57 4.35
N GLN A 57 12.06 7.06 4.78
CA GLN A 57 12.68 5.89 4.15
C GLN A 57 11.78 4.67 4.31
N ALA A 58 11.32 4.39 5.54
CA ALA A 58 10.43 3.28 5.82
C ALA A 58 9.16 3.33 4.96
N GLY A 59 8.48 4.48 4.94
CA GLY A 59 7.28 4.67 4.13
C GLY A 59 7.51 4.45 2.64
N ALA A 60 8.62 4.96 2.10
CA ALA A 60 8.95 4.79 0.68
C ALA A 60 9.22 3.33 0.31
N GLU A 61 10.03 2.62 1.10
CA GLU A 61 10.39 1.22 0.84
C GLU A 61 9.20 0.26 1.01
N TRP A 62 8.33 0.50 2.01
CA TRP A 62 7.09 -0.25 2.17
C TRP A 62 6.15 -0.07 0.98
N ALA A 63 5.88 1.18 0.59
CA ALA A 63 4.98 1.46 -0.53
C ALA A 63 5.53 0.90 -1.85
N TYR A 64 6.83 1.09 -2.11
CA TYR A 64 7.53 0.58 -3.28
C TYR A 64 7.46 -0.94 -3.37
N SER A 65 7.82 -1.66 -2.31
CA SER A 65 7.82 -3.12 -2.34
C SER A 65 6.41 -3.70 -2.46
N LEU A 66 5.42 -3.14 -1.74
CA LEU A 66 4.04 -3.62 -1.77
C LEU A 66 3.40 -3.45 -3.14
N ILE A 67 3.57 -2.30 -3.80
CA ILE A 67 3.00 -2.09 -5.14
C ILE A 67 3.68 -2.98 -6.19
N CYS A 68 5.00 -3.17 -6.11
CA CYS A 68 5.72 -4.07 -7.00
C CYS A 68 5.20 -5.50 -6.90
N SER A 69 5.11 -6.07 -5.69
CA SER A 69 4.65 -7.45 -5.49
C SER A 69 3.17 -7.62 -5.88
N ALA A 70 2.33 -6.61 -5.62
CA ALA A 70 0.93 -6.65 -6.01
C ALA A 70 0.73 -6.65 -7.53
N LEU A 71 1.48 -5.82 -8.27
CA LEU A 71 1.43 -5.72 -9.73
C LEU A 71 2.12 -6.90 -10.43
N ALA A 72 3.14 -7.51 -9.79
CA ALA A 72 3.79 -8.72 -10.29
C ALA A 72 2.90 -9.97 -10.21
N GLY A 73 1.79 -9.91 -9.48
CA GLY A 73 0.86 -11.04 -9.32
C GLY A 73 1.25 -12.02 -8.21
N VAL A 74 2.04 -11.58 -7.22
CA VAL A 74 2.46 -12.44 -6.11
C VAL A 74 1.25 -12.93 -5.30
N ASN A 75 1.18 -14.23 -5.02
CA ASN A 75 0.02 -14.84 -4.34
C ASN A 75 0.09 -14.72 -2.81
N ILE A 76 1.26 -15.00 -2.24
CA ILE A 76 1.49 -14.96 -0.80
C ILE A 76 2.64 -14.00 -0.54
N ILE A 77 2.37 -12.95 0.22
CA ILE A 77 3.32 -11.89 0.58
C ILE A 77 3.58 -11.96 2.07
N HIS A 78 4.87 -11.96 2.46
CA HIS A 78 5.31 -11.88 3.85
C HIS A 78 6.25 -10.68 4.08
N ASP A 79 6.77 -10.55 5.31
CA ASP A 79 7.63 -9.46 5.81
C ASP A 79 6.95 -8.11 6.03
N VAL A 80 5.61 -8.09 6.01
CA VAL A 80 4.83 -6.86 6.23
C VAL A 80 5.14 -6.29 7.61
N GLY A 81 5.67 -5.07 7.65
CA GLY A 81 6.08 -4.36 8.88
C GLY A 81 7.49 -4.69 9.36
N TYR A 82 8.28 -5.46 8.61
CA TYR A 82 9.69 -5.72 8.95
C TYR A 82 10.54 -4.47 8.76
N MET A 83 11.50 -4.32 9.65
CA MET A 83 12.43 -3.20 9.73
C MET A 83 13.85 -3.73 9.92
N GLU A 84 14.85 -2.85 9.72
CA GLU A 84 16.26 -3.20 9.88
C GLU A 84 16.64 -4.48 9.13
N SER A 85 16.27 -4.57 7.84
CA SER A 85 16.61 -5.71 7.01
C SER A 85 16.07 -7.05 7.56
N GLY A 86 14.88 -7.00 8.15
CA GLY A 86 14.20 -8.16 8.76
C GLY A 86 14.65 -8.50 10.18
N LEU A 87 15.53 -7.69 10.80
CA LEU A 87 16.01 -7.94 12.16
C LEU A 87 15.07 -7.41 13.24
N THR A 88 14.19 -6.46 12.90
CA THR A 88 13.24 -5.86 13.84
C THR A 88 11.84 -5.78 13.26
N GLY A 89 10.85 -5.68 14.15
CA GLY A 89 9.45 -5.48 13.80
C GLY A 89 8.78 -4.53 14.81
N SER A 90 7.75 -3.82 14.34
CA SER A 90 6.95 -2.90 15.14
C SER A 90 5.48 -3.08 14.80
N LEU A 91 4.62 -3.03 15.82
CA LEU A 91 3.18 -3.07 15.61
C LEU A 91 2.68 -1.81 14.89
N GLU A 92 3.33 -0.67 15.14
CA GLU A 92 3.08 0.57 14.41
C GLU A 92 3.48 0.45 12.93
N ALA A 93 4.64 -0.16 12.65
CA ALA A 93 5.05 -0.43 11.27
C ALA A 93 4.05 -1.34 10.54
N LEU A 94 3.58 -2.39 11.22
CA LEU A 94 2.53 -3.27 10.70
C LEU A 94 1.22 -2.50 10.44
N SER A 95 0.80 -1.64 11.37
CA SER A 95 -0.40 -0.82 11.21
C SER A 95 -0.29 0.17 10.04
N ILE A 96 0.91 0.74 9.80
CA ILE A 96 1.14 1.63 8.65
C ILE A 96 1.16 0.82 7.36
N CYS A 97 1.78 -0.35 7.35
CA CYS A 97 1.78 -1.23 6.19
C CYS A 97 0.37 -1.71 5.83
N ASP A 98 -0.52 -1.94 6.80
CA ASP A 98 -1.94 -2.26 6.55
C ASP A 98 -2.66 -1.13 5.78
N GLU A 99 -2.45 0.13 6.18
CA GLU A 99 -2.96 1.30 5.46
C GLU A 99 -2.45 1.35 4.01
N ILE A 100 -1.15 1.10 3.81
CA ILE A 100 -0.52 1.05 2.47
C ILE A 100 -1.08 -0.12 1.66
N ILE A 101 -1.31 -1.28 2.27
CA ILE A 101 -1.96 -2.43 1.63
C ILE A 101 -3.37 -2.05 1.17
N GLY A 102 -4.11 -1.26 1.95
CA GLY A 102 -5.40 -0.68 1.53
C GLY A 102 -5.30 0.13 0.24
N ILE A 103 -4.30 1.03 0.16
CA ILE A 103 -4.00 1.82 -1.05
C ILE A 103 -3.66 0.92 -2.23
N VAL A 104 -2.79 -0.07 -2.02
CA VAL A 104 -2.35 -1.00 -3.07
C VAL A 104 -3.49 -1.87 -3.57
N LYS A 105 -4.38 -2.35 -2.67
CA LYS A 105 -5.59 -3.09 -3.05
C LYS A 105 -6.52 -2.24 -3.91
N LYS A 106 -6.79 -0.99 -3.53
CA LYS A 106 -7.60 -0.07 -4.34
C LYS A 106 -6.95 0.25 -5.68
N THR A 107 -5.63 0.41 -5.71
CA THR A 107 -4.89 0.66 -6.94
C THR A 107 -4.99 -0.55 -7.88
N LYS A 108 -4.81 -1.76 -7.34
CA LYS A 108 -4.87 -3.01 -8.10
C LYS A 108 -6.28 -3.33 -8.63
N SER A 109 -7.35 -2.89 -7.95
CA SER A 109 -8.72 -3.13 -8.44
C SER A 109 -9.02 -2.41 -9.76
N GLY A 110 -8.22 -1.40 -10.12
CA GLY A 110 -8.41 -0.64 -11.36
C GLY A 110 -9.75 0.09 -11.39
N PHE A 111 -10.25 0.34 -12.59
CA PHE A 111 -11.56 0.94 -12.83
C PHE A 111 -12.55 -0.13 -13.27
N GLU A 112 -13.73 -0.10 -12.67
CA GLU A 112 -14.88 -0.81 -13.23
C GLU A 112 -15.37 -0.04 -14.48
N ILE A 113 -15.64 -0.77 -15.55
CA ILE A 113 -16.14 -0.21 -16.80
C ILE A 113 -17.50 -0.83 -17.10
N SER A 114 -18.54 -0.01 -16.94
CA SER A 114 -19.96 -0.34 -17.13
C SER A 114 -20.71 0.93 -17.54
N GLU A 115 -21.95 0.78 -18.03
CA GLU A 115 -22.78 1.91 -18.41
C GLU A 115 -22.99 2.90 -17.24
N GLU A 116 -23.18 2.36 -16.03
CA GLU A 116 -23.32 3.13 -14.80
C GLU A 116 -22.03 3.84 -14.39
N THR A 117 -20.88 3.16 -14.46
CA THR A 117 -19.60 3.73 -14.03
C THR A 117 -19.05 4.78 -14.99
N LEU A 118 -19.46 4.73 -16.26
CA LEU A 118 -19.16 5.76 -17.25
C LEU A 118 -19.93 7.07 -17.01
N ALA A 119 -21.11 7.02 -16.37
CA ALA A 119 -21.92 8.17 -15.97
C ALA A 119 -22.19 9.21 -17.09
N LEU A 120 -22.28 8.76 -18.35
CA LEU A 120 -22.35 9.65 -19.51
C LEU A 120 -23.60 10.55 -19.51
N ASP A 121 -24.72 10.05 -18.99
CA ASP A 121 -25.97 10.81 -18.94
C ASP A 121 -25.95 11.85 -17.82
N THR A 122 -25.39 11.52 -16.66
CA THR A 122 -25.12 12.48 -15.57
C THR A 122 -24.20 13.60 -16.06
N ILE A 123 -23.12 13.27 -16.78
CA ILE A 123 -22.19 14.25 -17.36
C ILE A 123 -22.91 15.19 -18.33
N LYS A 124 -23.76 14.67 -19.23
CA LYS A 124 -24.56 15.49 -20.16
C LYS A 124 -25.57 16.36 -19.43
N ARG A 125 -26.22 15.83 -18.38
CA ARG A 125 -27.24 16.52 -17.58
C ARG A 125 -26.66 17.72 -16.82
N VAL A 126 -25.54 17.52 -16.13
CA VAL A 126 -24.84 18.57 -15.36
C VAL A 126 -24.28 19.64 -16.30
N GLY A 127 -23.68 19.23 -17.42
CA GLY A 127 -23.17 20.12 -18.45
C GLY A 127 -21.98 21.00 -18.00
N PRO A 128 -21.53 21.92 -18.87
CA PRO A 128 -20.40 22.80 -18.58
C PRO A 128 -20.68 23.72 -17.39
N ALA A 129 -19.65 23.95 -16.56
CA ALA A 129 -19.69 24.79 -15.36
C ALA A 129 -20.64 24.32 -14.23
N GLY A 130 -21.26 23.14 -14.34
CA GLY A 130 -21.99 22.50 -13.24
C GLY A 130 -21.09 21.76 -12.24
N HIS A 131 -21.70 21.18 -11.21
CA HIS A 131 -21.01 20.34 -10.21
C HIS A 131 -21.79 19.06 -9.90
N PHE A 132 -21.07 18.00 -9.54
CA PHE A 132 -21.64 16.67 -9.32
C PHE A 132 -22.02 16.38 -7.86
N MET A 133 -21.86 17.34 -6.95
CA MET A 133 -22.02 17.11 -5.50
C MET A 133 -23.45 16.73 -5.09
N GLU A 134 -24.44 17.22 -5.84
CA GLU A 134 -25.87 17.00 -5.56
C GLU A 134 -26.48 15.87 -6.41
N GLU A 135 -25.68 15.22 -7.26
CA GLU A 135 -26.15 14.14 -8.10
C GLU A 135 -26.33 12.86 -7.28
N GLU A 136 -27.45 12.17 -7.49
CA GLU A 136 -27.80 10.94 -6.78
C GLU A 136 -26.72 9.86 -6.96
N GLU A 137 -26.16 9.76 -8.16
CA GLU A 137 -25.08 8.84 -8.49
C GLU A 137 -23.82 9.10 -7.63
N THR A 138 -23.49 10.36 -7.34
CA THR A 138 -22.38 10.72 -6.44
C THR A 138 -22.68 10.29 -5.01
N LEU A 139 -23.88 10.58 -4.50
CA LEU A 139 -24.29 10.23 -3.14
C LEU A 139 -24.32 8.71 -2.91
N ASN A 140 -24.67 7.93 -3.93
CA ASN A 140 -24.73 6.48 -3.83
C ASN A 140 -23.36 5.82 -3.90
N ARG A 141 -22.36 6.46 -4.54
CA ARG A 141 -21.09 5.82 -4.89
C ARG A 141 -19.86 6.39 -4.20
N PHE A 142 -19.93 7.56 -3.58
CA PHE A 142 -18.74 8.20 -3.01
C PHE A 142 -18.02 7.30 -1.98
N LEU A 143 -18.75 6.50 -1.20
CA LEU A 143 -18.16 5.56 -0.23
C LEU A 143 -17.70 4.22 -0.82
N SER A 144 -18.27 3.77 -1.94
CA SER A 144 -17.87 2.51 -2.59
C SER A 144 -16.67 2.71 -3.53
N ASP A 145 -16.65 3.83 -4.23
CA ASP A 145 -15.73 4.04 -5.35
C ASP A 145 -14.46 4.77 -4.91
N VAL A 146 -14.53 5.54 -3.83
CA VAL A 146 -13.39 6.30 -3.29
C VAL A 146 -12.82 5.59 -2.07
N TRP A 147 -11.49 5.48 -2.03
CA TRP A 147 -10.79 5.00 -0.84
C TRP A 147 -10.60 6.13 0.17
N TYR A 148 -10.94 5.84 1.42
CA TYR A 148 -10.75 6.73 2.55
C TYR A 148 -9.72 6.14 3.50
N PRO A 149 -8.68 6.91 3.88
CA PRO A 149 -7.65 6.47 4.79
C PRO A 149 -8.23 6.23 6.17
N SER A 150 -7.73 5.20 6.84
CA SER A 150 -8.01 4.95 8.24
C SER A 150 -6.93 5.53 9.16
N LEU A 151 -5.73 5.76 8.62
CA LEU A 151 -4.54 6.16 9.37
C LEU A 151 -3.84 7.38 8.76
N PHE A 152 -3.82 7.51 7.43
CA PHE A 152 -3.21 8.67 6.76
C PHE A 152 -4.09 9.92 6.84
N GLU A 153 -3.46 11.07 7.05
CA GLU A 153 -4.12 12.36 7.21
C GLU A 153 -4.29 13.08 5.88
N ARG A 154 -5.50 13.56 5.62
CA ARG A 154 -5.86 14.35 4.43
C ARG A 154 -6.73 15.58 4.76
N ASP A 155 -7.00 15.81 6.04
CA ASP A 155 -7.80 16.93 6.50
C ASP A 155 -7.03 18.26 6.36
N ARG A 156 -7.75 19.36 6.53
CA ARG A 156 -7.17 20.70 6.50
C ARG A 156 -6.25 20.94 7.71
N TYR A 157 -5.28 21.83 7.54
CA TYR A 157 -4.29 22.14 8.58
C TYR A 157 -4.94 22.52 9.91
N GLU A 158 -5.95 23.38 9.91
CA GLU A 158 -6.61 23.85 11.14
C GLU A 158 -7.28 22.70 11.91
N ARG A 159 -7.77 21.70 11.19
CA ARG A 159 -8.40 20.52 11.79
C ARG A 159 -7.36 19.53 12.31
N TRP A 160 -6.25 19.35 11.58
CA TRP A 160 -5.10 18.58 12.07
C TRP A 160 -4.49 19.21 13.33
N GLU A 161 -4.35 20.54 13.34
CA GLU A 161 -3.80 21.30 14.47
C GLU A 161 -4.69 21.19 15.71
N SER A 162 -6.00 21.42 15.56
CA SER A 162 -6.95 21.26 16.67
C SER A 162 -7.07 19.84 17.22
N ARG A 163 -6.58 18.83 16.48
CA ARG A 163 -6.51 17.42 16.89
C ARG A 163 -5.14 17.03 17.47
N GLY A 164 -4.25 17.99 17.69
CA GLY A 164 -2.98 17.80 18.39
C GLY A 164 -1.79 17.55 17.48
N CYS A 165 -1.85 17.96 16.20
CA CYS A 165 -0.71 17.95 15.28
C CYS A 165 -0.03 16.58 15.13
N LYS A 166 -0.81 15.49 15.20
CA LYS A 166 -0.23 14.14 15.29
C LYS A 166 0.47 13.74 13.99
N ASP A 167 1.65 13.16 14.13
CA ASP A 167 2.33 12.50 13.01
C ASP A 167 1.75 11.10 12.77
N VAL A 168 2.26 10.44 11.72
CA VAL A 168 1.80 9.11 11.32
C VAL A 168 2.11 8.04 12.37
N LEU A 169 3.24 8.16 13.07
CA LEU A 169 3.67 7.20 14.08
C LEU A 169 2.78 7.28 15.32
N GLN A 170 2.45 8.49 15.77
CA GLN A 170 1.53 8.73 16.87
C GLN A 170 0.13 8.17 16.56
N ARG A 171 -0.39 8.41 15.34
CA ARG A 171 -1.66 7.81 14.90
C ARG A 171 -1.60 6.28 14.84
N ALA A 172 -0.50 5.71 14.34
CA ALA A 172 -0.31 4.27 14.31
C ALA A 172 -0.28 3.66 15.73
N ARG A 173 0.38 4.32 16.70
CA ARG A 173 0.37 3.89 18.10
C ARG A 173 -1.01 3.86 18.71
N GLU A 174 -1.81 4.88 18.44
CA GLU A 174 -3.20 4.96 18.92
C GLU A 174 -4.04 3.85 18.32
N ARG A 175 -3.94 3.64 17.00
CA ARG A 175 -4.62 2.56 16.29
C ARG A 175 -4.26 1.19 16.84
N VAL A 176 -2.97 0.93 17.09
CA VAL A 176 -2.51 -0.33 17.68
C VAL A 176 -3.10 -0.55 19.07
N LYS A 177 -3.11 0.48 19.92
CA LYS A 177 -3.74 0.37 21.25
C LYS A 177 -5.22 0.06 21.16
N GLU A 178 -5.96 0.78 20.31
CA GLU A 178 -7.38 0.54 20.08
C GLU A 178 -7.69 -0.88 19.60
N LEU A 179 -6.83 -1.46 18.77
CA LEU A 179 -6.99 -2.83 18.28
C LEU A 179 -6.70 -3.91 19.33
N LEU A 180 -5.82 -3.61 20.28
CA LEU A 180 -5.38 -4.58 21.29
C LEU A 180 -6.16 -4.52 22.62
N GLY A 181 -6.85 -3.41 22.90
CA GLY A 181 -7.63 -3.21 24.13
C GLY A 181 -6.95 -2.28 25.13
#